data_AF-B4LTV7-F1
#
_entry.id   AF-B4LTV7-F1
#
_cell.length_a   1.000
_cell.length_b   1.000
_cell.length_c   1.000
_cell.angle_alpha   90.00
_cell.angle_beta   90.00
_cell.angle_gamma   90.00
#
_symmetry.space_group_name_H-M   'P 1'
#
loop_
_entity.id
_entity.type
_entity.pdbx_description
1 polymer ?
#
loop_
_entity_poly.entity_id
_entity_poly.type
_entity_poly.pdbx_seq_one_letter_code
_entity_poly.pdbx_strand_id
1 'polypeptide(L)'
;MTDNQPAPTQKESTLNCECPQPQPPAVASSASVGASTVPGCPANVVTIPVPILQSEGNFAYVTVKGSLHDYTCTVFGLNQAEIQALSNRLSVKPCVNGVLIAVPPMVMLNTLAQLSYKVVCSCGEAEICWTMQREV
;
A
#
# COMPACT_ATOMS: atom_id res chain seq x y z
N MET A 1 23.68 -57.56 16.62
CA MET A 1 22.45 -56.87 17.02
C MET A 1 22.86 -55.44 17.36
N THR A 2 23.23 -54.64 16.36
CA THR A 2 22.30 -53.88 15.50
C THR A 2 21.45 -52.94 16.34
N ASP A 3 21.91 -51.70 16.50
CA ASP A 3 21.11 -50.53 16.14
C ASP A 3 22.06 -49.33 15.97
N ASN A 4 22.27 -48.96 14.71
CA ASN A 4 23.09 -47.85 14.28
C ASN A 4 22.14 -46.97 13.47
N GLN A 5 21.47 -46.01 14.11
CA GLN A 5 20.64 -45.04 13.41
C GLN A 5 20.90 -43.61 13.92
N PRO A 6 21.08 -42.62 13.01
CA PRO A 6 21.61 -41.30 13.34
C PRO A 6 20.51 -40.28 13.68
N ALA A 7 20.97 -39.21 14.33
CA ALA A 7 20.24 -38.00 14.70
C ALA A 7 19.45 -37.34 13.54
N PRO A 8 18.36 -36.61 13.85
CA PRO A 8 17.58 -35.89 12.85
C PRO A 8 18.33 -34.63 12.37
N THR A 9 18.70 -34.63 11.09
CA THR A 9 19.26 -33.49 10.39
C THR A 9 18.21 -32.38 10.27
N GLN A 10 18.37 -31.30 11.04
CA GLN A 10 17.67 -30.04 10.79
C GLN A 10 18.20 -29.45 9.47
N LYS A 11 17.35 -29.38 8.45
CA LYS A 11 17.60 -28.53 7.27
C LYS A 11 17.24 -27.11 7.66
N GLU A 12 18.27 -26.40 8.11
CA GLU A 12 18.26 -24.95 8.31
C GLU A 12 18.15 -24.28 6.94
N SER A 13 16.99 -23.69 6.64
CA SER A 13 16.77 -22.90 5.44
C SER A 13 17.38 -21.51 5.65
N THR A 14 18.68 -21.40 5.43
CA THR A 14 19.40 -20.12 5.40
C THR A 14 19.04 -19.40 4.10
N LEU A 15 18.03 -18.51 4.13
CA LEU A 15 17.77 -17.55 3.06
C LEU A 15 18.51 -16.25 3.40
N ASN A 16 19.80 -16.19 3.06
CA ASN A 16 20.58 -14.96 3.04
C ASN A 16 20.35 -14.23 1.71
N CYS A 17 19.37 -13.34 1.65
CA CYS A 17 19.29 -12.34 0.58
C CYS A 17 20.24 -11.18 0.92
N GLU A 18 21.52 -11.31 0.58
CA GLU A 18 22.46 -10.20 0.52
C GLU A 18 22.16 -9.35 -0.73
N CYS A 19 21.80 -8.08 -0.51
CA CYS A 19 21.68 -7.10 -1.58
C CYS A 19 23.05 -6.44 -1.86
N PRO A 20 23.59 -6.46 -3.09
CA PRO A 20 24.80 -5.71 -3.41
C PRO A 20 24.54 -4.20 -3.45
N GLN A 21 25.25 -3.43 -2.63
CA GLN A 21 25.31 -1.97 -2.74
C GLN A 21 26.10 -1.53 -3.98
N PRO A 22 25.60 -0.59 -4.81
CA PRO A 22 26.43 0.09 -5.79
C PRO A 22 27.26 1.20 -5.12
N GLN A 23 28.59 1.10 -5.21
CA GLN A 23 29.52 2.20 -4.92
C GLN A 23 29.49 3.25 -6.05
N PRO A 24 29.46 4.56 -5.76
CA PRO A 24 29.67 5.59 -6.78
C PRO A 24 31.18 5.85 -7.02
N PRO A 25 31.64 5.98 -8.27
CA PRO A 25 32.97 6.51 -8.56
C PRO A 25 32.98 8.06 -8.51
N ALA A 26 34.00 8.61 -7.87
CA ALA A 26 34.36 10.02 -7.87
C ALA A 26 35.36 10.34 -8.99
N VAL A 27 35.22 11.51 -9.65
CA VAL A 27 36.25 12.52 -10.03
C VAL A 27 35.60 13.55 -11.02
N ALA A 28 35.41 14.83 -10.63
CA ALA A 28 36.27 16.00 -10.91
C ALA A 28 36.40 16.35 -12.41
N SER A 29 36.23 17.57 -12.97
CA SER A 29 35.99 18.94 -12.52
C SER A 29 35.67 19.79 -13.78
N SER A 30 34.95 20.90 -13.67
CA SER A 30 35.38 22.17 -14.29
C SER A 30 34.51 23.33 -13.80
N ALA A 31 35.18 24.34 -13.29
CA ALA A 31 34.63 25.56 -12.75
C ALA A 31 34.28 26.56 -13.86
N SER A 32 33.27 27.40 -13.62
CA SER A 32 33.24 28.76 -14.17
C SER A 32 32.76 29.75 -13.10
N VAL A 33 33.76 30.49 -12.64
CA VAL A 33 33.77 31.85 -12.08
C VAL A 33 32.56 32.75 -12.41
N GLY A 34 32.08 33.48 -11.39
CA GLY A 34 31.30 34.71 -11.57
C GLY A 34 30.42 35.08 -10.38
N ALA A 35 30.97 35.80 -9.40
CA ALA A 35 30.25 36.39 -8.27
C ALA A 35 29.66 37.78 -8.62
N SER A 36 28.47 38.15 -8.09
CA SER A 36 28.01 39.55 -7.81
C SER A 36 26.61 39.56 -7.14
N THR A 37 26.44 39.89 -5.84
CA THR A 37 26.13 41.22 -5.20
C THR A 37 24.72 41.78 -5.49
N VAL A 38 23.89 42.30 -4.58
CA VAL A 38 24.08 42.65 -3.17
C VAL A 38 23.62 41.48 -2.32
N PRO A 39 24.50 40.81 -1.56
CA PRO A 39 24.00 39.95 -0.50
C PRO A 39 22.78 39.09 -0.89
N GLY A 40 21.84 38.90 0.03
CA GLY A 40 20.47 38.51 -0.28
C GLY A 40 20.34 37.07 -0.76
N CYS A 41 20.73 36.13 0.08
CA CYS A 41 20.72 34.69 -0.18
C CYS A 41 19.42 34.24 -0.89
N PRO A 42 19.46 33.96 -2.21
CA PRO A 42 18.36 33.25 -2.82
C PRO A 42 18.57 31.81 -2.39
N ALA A 43 17.80 31.37 -1.39
CA ALA A 43 17.59 29.94 -1.21
C ALA A 43 17.21 29.40 -2.59
N ASN A 44 18.05 28.52 -3.14
CA ASN A 44 17.81 27.91 -4.45
C ASN A 44 16.71 26.86 -4.23
N VAL A 45 15.49 27.36 -4.01
CA VAL A 45 14.28 26.58 -3.89
C VAL A 45 14.00 26.13 -5.31
N VAL A 46 14.42 24.90 -5.61
CA VAL A 46 13.91 24.18 -6.76
C VAL A 46 12.45 23.88 -6.44
N THR A 47 11.57 24.82 -6.76
CA THR A 47 10.13 24.58 -6.77
C THR A 47 9.86 23.65 -7.93
N ILE A 48 9.99 22.34 -7.70
CA ILE A 48 9.37 21.37 -8.58
C ILE A 48 7.88 21.65 -8.44
N PRO A 49 7.15 22.04 -9.50
CA PRO A 49 5.71 21.96 -9.46
C PRO A 49 5.44 20.46 -9.28
N VAL A 50 5.18 20.03 -8.04
CA VAL A 50 4.51 18.77 -7.83
C VAL A 50 3.29 18.87 -8.73
N PRO A 51 3.08 17.94 -9.68
CA PRO A 51 1.85 17.91 -10.42
C PRO A 51 0.77 17.80 -9.35
N ILE A 52 0.13 18.92 -9.04
CA ILE A 52 -1.09 18.91 -8.25
C ILE A 52 -2.01 18.23 -9.24
N LEU A 53 -2.17 16.92 -9.09
CA LEU A 53 -3.24 16.16 -9.71
C LEU A 53 -4.52 16.75 -9.11
N GLN A 54 -4.87 17.94 -9.58
CA GLN A 54 -6.21 18.49 -9.53
C GLN A 54 -7.01 17.68 -10.53
N SER A 55 -7.20 16.40 -10.22
CA SER A 55 -8.39 15.72 -10.66
C SER A 55 -9.51 16.45 -9.92
N GLU A 56 -10.10 17.46 -10.55
CA GLU A 56 -11.35 18.11 -10.12
C GLU A 56 -12.53 17.13 -10.27
N GLY A 57 -12.30 15.87 -9.90
CA GLY A 57 -13.30 14.82 -9.85
C GLY A 57 -13.95 14.82 -8.48
N ASN A 58 -15.25 14.57 -8.47
CA ASN A 58 -15.91 14.16 -7.25
C ASN A 58 -15.31 12.78 -6.86
N PHE A 59 -14.95 12.58 -5.59
CA PHE A 59 -14.37 11.32 -5.12
C PHE A 59 -15.27 10.67 -4.08
N ALA A 60 -15.52 9.38 -4.27
CA ALA A 60 -16.13 8.54 -3.26
C ALA A 60 -15.03 7.76 -2.53
N TYR A 61 -15.08 7.81 -1.19
CA TYR A 61 -14.13 7.13 -0.32
C TYR A 61 -14.79 5.98 0.41
N VAL A 62 -14.09 4.86 0.49
CA VAL A 62 -14.47 3.70 1.30
C VAL A 62 -13.29 3.29 2.17
N THR A 63 -13.61 2.70 3.32
CA THR A 63 -12.60 2.15 4.22
C THR A 63 -12.81 0.66 4.37
N VAL A 64 -11.76 -0.12 4.19
CA VAL A 64 -11.72 -1.56 4.41
C VAL A 64 -10.86 -1.81 5.64
N LYS A 65 -11.37 -2.53 6.61
CA LYS A 65 -10.63 -3.01 7.76
C LYS A 65 -10.58 -4.54 7.73
N GLY A 66 -9.40 -5.12 7.96
CA GLY A 66 -9.22 -6.57 8.05
C GLY A 66 -7.83 -6.95 8.53
N SER A 67 -7.57 -8.26 8.67
CA SER A 67 -6.24 -8.79 9.01
C SER A 67 -5.76 -9.74 7.95
N LEU A 68 -4.44 -9.79 7.69
CA LEU A 68 -3.85 -10.79 6.79
C LEU A 68 -3.94 -12.22 7.36
N HIS A 69 -4.18 -12.34 8.68
CA HIS A 69 -4.34 -13.62 9.37
C HIS A 69 -5.80 -14.04 9.53
N ASP A 70 -6.76 -13.21 9.09
CA ASP A 70 -8.18 -13.46 9.22
C ASP A 70 -8.87 -13.49 7.84
N TYR A 71 -10.01 -14.18 7.79
CA TYR A 71 -10.87 -14.32 6.61
C TYR A 71 -12.10 -13.44 6.71
N THR A 72 -12.03 -12.34 7.46
CA THR A 72 -13.10 -11.38 7.58
C THR A 72 -12.62 -9.96 7.32
N CYS A 73 -13.43 -9.21 6.57
CA CYS A 73 -13.22 -7.81 6.27
C CYS A 73 -14.48 -7.02 6.63
N THR A 74 -14.30 -5.82 7.17
CA THR A 74 -15.38 -4.86 7.36
C THR A 74 -15.17 -3.69 6.42
N VAL A 75 -16.22 -3.30 5.70
CA VAL A 75 -16.16 -2.21 4.72
C VAL A 75 -17.17 -1.13 5.09
N PHE A 76 -16.72 0.12 5.05
CA PHE A 76 -17.49 1.30 5.42
C PHE A 76 -17.54 2.28 4.25
N GLY A 77 -18.67 2.98 4.09
CA GLY A 77 -18.85 4.01 3.06
C GLY A 77 -19.36 3.51 1.71
N LEU A 78 -19.73 2.22 1.57
CA LEU A 78 -20.35 1.70 0.36
C LEU A 78 -21.79 2.21 0.18
N ASN A 79 -22.16 2.53 -1.05
CA ASN A 79 -23.53 2.86 -1.44
C ASN A 79 -24.38 1.59 -1.61
N GLN A 80 -25.71 1.75 -1.57
CA GLN A 80 -26.63 0.63 -1.66
C GLN A 80 -26.48 -0.18 -2.96
N ALA A 81 -26.24 0.48 -4.10
CA ALA A 81 -26.01 -0.21 -5.37
C ALA A 81 -24.74 -1.09 -5.35
N GLU A 82 -23.71 -0.65 -4.64
CA GLU A 82 -22.44 -1.37 -4.52
C GLU A 82 -22.57 -2.56 -3.58
N ILE A 83 -23.28 -2.37 -2.47
CA ILE A 83 -23.62 -3.46 -1.54
C ILE A 83 -24.40 -4.55 -2.29
N GLN A 84 -25.36 -4.18 -3.14
CA GLN A 84 -26.10 -5.13 -3.99
C GLN A 84 -25.20 -5.84 -5.00
N ALA A 85 -24.28 -5.12 -5.65
CA ALA A 85 -23.32 -5.72 -6.57
C ALA A 85 -22.38 -6.71 -5.87
N LEU A 86 -21.92 -6.37 -4.65
CA LEU A 86 -21.10 -7.22 -3.80
C LEU A 86 -21.86 -8.47 -3.33
N SER A 87 -23.14 -8.33 -2.95
CA SER A 87 -23.95 -9.46 -2.46
C SER A 87 -24.20 -10.55 -3.51
N ASN A 88 -24.04 -10.24 -4.80
CA ASN A 88 -24.15 -11.24 -5.86
C ASN A 88 -22.95 -12.20 -5.90
N ARG A 89 -21.81 -11.80 -5.33
CA ARG A 89 -20.55 -12.55 -5.40
C ARG A 89 -20.07 -13.00 -4.03
N LEU A 90 -20.36 -12.23 -3.00
CA LEU A 90 -19.86 -12.42 -1.64
C LEU A 90 -21.02 -12.45 -0.64
N SER A 91 -20.84 -13.16 0.46
CA SER A 91 -21.78 -13.11 1.58
C SER A 91 -21.58 -11.80 2.35
N VAL A 92 -22.57 -10.91 2.28
CA VAL A 92 -22.53 -9.59 2.90
C VAL A 92 -23.46 -9.59 4.12
N LYS A 93 -22.91 -9.34 5.30
CA LYS A 93 -23.66 -9.19 6.55
C LYS A 93 -23.61 -7.74 7.01
N PRO A 94 -24.74 -7.06 7.25
CA PRO A 94 -24.72 -5.69 7.76
C PRO A 94 -24.06 -5.62 9.15
N CYS A 95 -23.28 -4.56 9.39
CA CYS A 95 -22.73 -4.21 10.70
C CYS A 95 -22.92 -2.70 10.97
N VAL A 96 -22.50 -2.23 12.15
CA VAL A 96 -22.66 -0.81 12.52
C VAL A 96 -21.88 0.07 11.54
N ASN A 97 -22.58 0.92 10.79
CA ASN A 97 -22.04 1.85 9.78
C ASN A 97 -21.33 1.19 8.58
N GLY A 98 -21.49 -0.11 8.37
CA GLY A 98 -20.79 -0.81 7.29
C GLY A 98 -21.33 -2.22 7.02
N VAL A 99 -20.50 -3.00 6.36
CA VAL A 99 -20.77 -4.41 6.04
C VAL A 99 -19.59 -5.29 6.43
N LEU A 100 -19.89 -6.44 7.02
CA LEU A 100 -18.97 -7.52 7.28
C LEU A 100 -19.03 -8.53 6.14
N ILE A 101 -17.87 -8.90 5.61
CA ILE A 101 -17.74 -9.82 4.49
C ILE A 101 -16.69 -10.86 4.85
N ALA A 102 -17.07 -12.14 4.78
CA ALA A 102 -16.21 -13.26 5.15
C ALA A 102 -15.26 -13.65 3.99
N VAL A 103 -14.33 -12.76 3.66
CA VAL A 103 -13.25 -13.01 2.69
C VAL A 103 -11.91 -12.45 3.19
N PRO A 104 -10.76 -12.99 2.72
CA PRO A 104 -9.45 -12.41 2.97
C PRO A 104 -9.33 -10.98 2.43
N PRO A 105 -8.49 -10.11 3.04
CA PRO A 105 -8.29 -8.74 2.59
C PRO A 105 -7.91 -8.61 1.12
N MET A 106 -7.06 -9.49 0.60
CA MET A 106 -6.67 -9.44 -0.82
C MET A 106 -7.85 -9.66 -1.77
N VAL A 107 -8.78 -10.56 -1.42
CA VAL A 107 -10.00 -10.79 -2.22
C VAL A 107 -10.91 -9.57 -2.16
N MET A 108 -11.03 -8.95 -0.96
CA MET A 108 -11.82 -7.73 -0.78
C MET A 108 -11.29 -6.57 -1.62
N LEU A 109 -10.00 -6.25 -1.49
CA LEU A 109 -9.37 -5.15 -2.20
C LEU A 109 -9.45 -5.34 -3.72
N ASN A 110 -9.21 -6.55 -4.23
CA ASN A 110 -9.36 -6.86 -5.65
C ASN A 110 -10.81 -6.74 -6.14
N THR A 111 -11.79 -7.09 -5.30
CA THR A 111 -13.21 -6.94 -5.65
C THR A 111 -13.59 -5.46 -5.73
N LEU A 112 -13.15 -4.63 -4.78
CA LEU A 112 -13.37 -3.19 -4.82
C LEU A 112 -12.63 -2.51 -5.98
N ALA A 113 -11.47 -3.04 -6.38
CA ALA A 113 -10.74 -2.57 -7.56
C ALA A 113 -11.55 -2.75 -8.86
N GLN A 114 -12.37 -3.81 -8.96
CA GLN A 114 -13.29 -3.98 -10.10
C GLN A 114 -14.41 -2.95 -10.12
N LEU A 115 -14.71 -2.31 -8.99
CA LEU A 115 -15.63 -1.17 -8.86
C LEU A 115 -14.92 0.18 -9.04
N SER A 116 -13.69 0.17 -9.58
CA SER A 116 -12.82 1.34 -9.81
C SER A 116 -12.27 2.01 -8.55
N TYR A 117 -12.34 1.36 -7.38
CA TYR A 117 -11.65 1.85 -6.19
C TYR A 117 -10.16 1.56 -6.25
N LYS A 118 -9.34 2.55 -5.89
CA LYS A 118 -7.89 2.44 -5.77
C LYS A 118 -7.48 2.67 -4.32
N VAL A 119 -6.55 1.88 -3.80
CA VAL A 119 -5.99 2.09 -2.46
C VAL A 119 -5.19 3.41 -2.45
N VAL A 120 -5.48 4.28 -1.49
CA VAL A 120 -4.77 5.57 -1.33
C VAL A 120 -3.90 5.62 -0.09
N CYS A 121 -4.29 4.91 0.96
CA CYS A 121 -3.48 4.77 2.15
C CYS A 121 -3.80 3.45 2.87
N SER A 122 -2.84 3.00 3.67
CA SER A 122 -2.95 1.85 4.55
C SER A 122 -2.34 2.18 5.90
N CYS A 123 -3.01 1.82 6.99
CA CYS A 123 -2.53 2.03 8.34
C CYS A 123 -2.95 0.87 9.25
N GLY A 124 -2.06 0.42 10.14
CA GLY A 124 -2.31 -0.66 11.09
C GLY A 124 -1.23 -1.74 11.06
N GLU A 125 -1.27 -2.65 12.03
CA GLU A 125 -0.28 -3.73 12.21
C GLU A 125 -0.97 -5.10 12.22
N ALA A 126 -1.67 -5.45 13.31
CA ALA A 126 -2.43 -6.70 13.40
C ALA A 126 -3.76 -6.65 12.63
N GLU A 127 -4.48 -5.55 12.77
CA GLU A 127 -5.60 -5.16 11.92
C GLU A 127 -5.16 -3.97 11.08
N ILE A 128 -5.40 -4.03 9.78
CA ILE A 128 -5.01 -3.03 8.80
C ILE A 128 -6.28 -2.39 8.25
N CYS A 129 -6.25 -1.06 8.19
CA CYS A 129 -7.26 -0.24 7.53
C CYS A 129 -6.69 0.26 6.21
N TRP A 130 -7.40 0.00 5.11
CA TRP A 130 -7.13 0.55 3.79
C TRP A 130 -8.21 1.57 3.44
N THR A 131 -7.80 2.78 3.14
CA THR A 131 -8.70 3.75 2.49
C THR A 131 -8.59 3.56 1.00
N MET A 132 -9.74 3.45 0.33
CA MET A 132 -9.81 3.38 -1.12
C MET A 132 -10.64 4.54 -1.65
N GLN A 133 -10.25 5.07 -2.82
CA GLN A 133 -10.94 6.15 -3.50
C GLN A 133 -11.35 5.71 -4.90
N ARG A 134 -12.52 6.17 -5.35
CA ARG A 134 -12.89 6.14 -6.78
C ARG A 134 -13.34 7.51 -7.23
N GLU A 135 -13.14 7.80 -8.49
CA GLU A 135 -13.74 8.94 -9.17
C GLU A 135 -15.23 8.64 -9.44
N VAL A 136 -16.10 9.63 -9.26
CA VAL A 136 -17.57 9.54 -9.45
C VAL A 136 -18.08 10.52 -10.49
#